data_AF-A0A7V3E7S0-F1
#
_entry.id   AF-A0A7V3E7S0-F1
#
_cell.length_a   1.000
_cell.length_b   1.000
_cell.length_c   1.000
_cell.angle_alpha   90.00
_cell.angle_beta   90.00
_cell.angle_gamma   90.00
#
_symmetry.space_group_name_H-M   'P 1'
#
loop_
_entity.id
_entity.type
_entity.pdbx_description
1 polymer ?
#
loop_
_entity_poly.entity_id
_entity_poly.type
_entity_poly.pdbx_seq_one_letter_code
_entity_poly.pdbx_strand_id
1 'polypeptide(L)'
;MTQRPKLEVPVNSSVEIELLYDDAIVGRNEYGAYFLYAVKSKGQEYSLFAHPEVHEALSKLSKGDRAVITKLVNQRGSRYIVKWDVQPRKESVESNLSEEDDLTSAEQSSDEPSLKDHLYMILRSSYQDALDLQKELNGMIDIEKAAITLFIARSKVNISSTNGNNIY
;
A
#
# COMPACT_ATOMS: atom_id res chain seq x y z
N MET A 1 -33.65 -12.25 -10.22
CA MET A 1 -32.70 -12.30 -9.08
C MET A 1 -31.42 -12.93 -9.58
N THR A 2 -30.45 -12.12 -10.01
CA THR A 2 -29.21 -12.63 -10.64
C THR A 2 -28.22 -12.96 -9.53
N GLN A 3 -27.96 -14.25 -9.29
CA GLN A 3 -26.94 -14.69 -8.34
C GLN A 3 -25.57 -14.30 -8.90
N ARG A 4 -24.93 -13.28 -8.31
CA ARG A 4 -23.55 -12.93 -8.64
C ARG A 4 -22.62 -13.91 -7.91
N PRO A 5 -21.68 -14.58 -8.60
CA PRO A 5 -20.73 -15.46 -7.96
C PRO A 5 -19.91 -14.71 -6.90
N LYS A 6 -19.54 -15.39 -5.82
CA LYS A 6 -18.71 -14.81 -4.76
C LYS A 6 -17.27 -14.65 -5.25
N LEU A 7 -16.68 -13.47 -5.06
CA LEU A 7 -15.25 -13.26 -5.28
C LEU A 7 -14.48 -13.76 -4.06
N GLU A 8 -13.57 -14.69 -4.26
CA GLU A 8 -12.62 -15.12 -3.23
C GLU A 8 -11.22 -14.66 -3.62
N VAL A 9 -10.56 -13.93 -2.72
CA VAL A 9 -9.17 -13.47 -2.90
C VAL A 9 -8.25 -14.59 -2.40
N PRO A 10 -7.47 -15.25 -3.28
CA PRO A 10 -6.55 -16.30 -2.87
C PRO A 10 -5.44 -15.73 -1.96
N VAL A 11 -4.93 -16.59 -1.08
CA VAL A 11 -3.83 -16.24 -0.17
C VAL A 11 -2.57 -15.90 -0.96
N ASN A 12 -1.88 -14.83 -0.54
CA ASN A 12 -0.66 -14.30 -1.15
C ASN A 12 -0.83 -13.95 -2.63
N SER A 13 -2.04 -13.59 -3.03
CA SER A 13 -2.34 -13.15 -4.38
C SER A 13 -3.10 -11.82 -4.35
N SER A 14 -2.96 -11.10 -5.45
CA SER A 14 -3.59 -9.81 -5.68
C SER A 14 -4.71 -9.98 -6.71
N VAL A 15 -5.87 -9.40 -6.43
CA VAL A 15 -7.02 -9.39 -7.32
C VAL A 15 -7.41 -7.94 -7.61
N GLU A 16 -7.38 -7.58 -8.89
CA GLU A 16 -7.91 -6.30 -9.34
C GLU A 16 -9.44 -6.37 -9.42
N ILE A 17 -10.07 -5.35 -8.85
CA ILE A 17 -11.51 -5.18 -8.80
C ILE A 17 -11.89 -3.77 -9.23
N GLU A 18 -13.07 -3.63 -9.80
CA GLU A 18 -13.73 -2.37 -10.13
C GLU A 18 -15.04 -2.31 -9.34
N LEU A 19 -15.28 -1.21 -8.61
CA LEU A 19 -16.50 -1.03 -7.82
C LEU A 19 -17.70 -0.72 -8.73
N LEU A 20 -18.78 -1.50 -8.61
CA LEU A 20 -19.99 -1.30 -9.43
C LEU A 20 -21.00 -0.33 -8.79
N TYR A 21 -20.87 -0.09 -7.49
CA TYR A 21 -21.74 0.78 -6.69
C TYR A 21 -20.89 1.55 -5.68
N ASP A 22 -21.39 2.72 -5.29
CA ASP A 22 -20.74 3.59 -4.29
C ASP A 22 -20.84 3.00 -2.89
N ASP A 23 -22.04 2.54 -2.52
CA ASP A 23 -22.33 2.04 -1.18
C ASP A 23 -22.24 0.51 -1.09
N ALA A 24 -21.63 0.04 0.01
CA ALA A 24 -21.65 -1.37 0.38
C ALA A 24 -23.01 -1.75 0.98
N ILE A 25 -23.46 -2.98 0.72
CA ILE A 25 -24.58 -3.55 1.46
C ILE A 25 -24.05 -3.99 2.82
N VAL A 26 -24.43 -3.25 3.86
CA VAL A 26 -24.07 -3.55 5.25
C VAL A 26 -25.20 -4.34 5.90
N GLY A 27 -24.85 -5.45 6.55
CA GLY A 27 -25.80 -6.20 7.37
C GLY A 27 -25.12 -6.81 8.59
N ARG A 28 -25.87 -7.59 9.37
CA ARG A 28 -25.37 -8.26 10.58
C ARG A 28 -25.79 -9.72 10.59
N ASN A 29 -24.87 -10.60 10.93
CA ASN A 29 -25.11 -12.02 11.19
C ASN A 29 -24.62 -12.40 12.60
N GLU A 30 -24.67 -13.69 12.92
CA GLU A 30 -24.24 -14.24 14.22
C GLU A 30 -22.75 -13.98 14.54
N TYR A 31 -21.94 -13.72 13.52
CA TYR A 31 -20.49 -13.51 13.63
C TYR A 31 -20.10 -12.02 13.62
N GLY A 32 -21.04 -11.11 13.36
CA GLY A 32 -20.81 -9.67 13.36
C GLY A 32 -21.40 -8.94 12.16
N ALA A 33 -20.92 -7.73 11.93
CA ALA A 33 -21.27 -6.96 10.74
C ALA A 33 -20.60 -7.56 9.50
N TYR A 34 -21.32 -7.62 8.38
CA TYR A 34 -20.76 -7.97 7.09
C TYR A 34 -20.93 -6.81 6.10
N PHE A 35 -19.94 -6.67 5.21
CA PHE A 35 -19.89 -5.64 4.18
C PHE A 35 -19.83 -6.35 2.82
N LEU A 36 -20.86 -6.18 2.00
CA LEU A 36 -20.97 -6.81 0.70
C LEU A 36 -20.84 -5.77 -0.40
N TYR A 37 -19.82 -5.93 -1.23
CA TYR A 37 -19.56 -5.09 -2.39
C TYR A 37 -19.89 -5.86 -3.66
N ALA A 38 -20.53 -5.21 -4.62
CA ALA A 38 -20.61 -5.72 -5.98
C ALA A 38 -19.45 -5.13 -6.78
N VAL A 39 -18.60 -6.01 -7.27
CA VAL A 39 -17.34 -5.67 -7.94
C VAL A 39 -17.25 -6.38 -9.28
N LYS A 40 -16.47 -5.81 -10.20
CA LYS A 40 -16.16 -6.44 -11.48
C LYS A 40 -14.69 -6.79 -11.52
N SER A 41 -14.37 -8.02 -11.89
CA SER A 41 -13.00 -8.50 -12.02
C SER A 41 -12.89 -9.33 -13.30
N LYS A 42 -11.85 -9.07 -14.09
CA LYS A 42 -11.62 -9.75 -15.39
C LYS A 42 -12.84 -9.72 -16.33
N GLY A 43 -13.60 -8.62 -16.30
CA GLY A 43 -14.79 -8.45 -17.14
C GLY A 43 -16.08 -9.09 -16.62
N GLN A 44 -16.05 -9.80 -15.49
CA GLN A 44 -17.22 -10.47 -14.91
C GLN A 44 -17.60 -9.86 -13.55
N GLU A 45 -18.90 -9.80 -13.25
CA GLU A 45 -19.43 -9.29 -11.98
C GLU A 45 -19.39 -10.35 -10.88
N TYR A 46 -18.92 -9.96 -9.70
CA TYR A 46 -18.83 -10.78 -8.51
C TYR A 46 -19.34 -10.04 -7.28
N SER A 47 -19.68 -10.81 -6.24
CA SER A 47 -19.98 -10.31 -4.90
C SER A 47 -18.78 -10.52 -3.98
N LEU A 48 -18.22 -9.44 -3.44
CA LEU A 48 -17.08 -9.47 -2.52
C LEU A 48 -17.56 -9.24 -1.08
N PHE A 49 -17.31 -10.22 -0.21
CA PHE A 49 -17.45 -10.03 1.24
C PHE A 49 -16.16 -9.42 1.78
N ALA A 50 -16.21 -8.13 2.11
CA ALA A 50 -15.05 -7.39 2.58
C ALA A 50 -14.85 -7.58 4.09
N HIS A 51 -13.59 -7.77 4.49
CA HIS A 51 -13.17 -7.66 5.88
C HIS A 51 -13.25 -6.18 6.32
N PRO A 52 -13.44 -5.86 7.61
CA PRO A 52 -13.49 -4.47 8.09
C PRO A 52 -12.35 -3.56 7.58
N GLU A 53 -11.12 -4.08 7.56
CA GLU A 53 -9.95 -3.36 7.00
C GLU A 53 -10.10 -3.03 5.51
N VAL A 54 -10.66 -3.97 4.74
CA VAL A 54 -10.92 -3.79 3.31
C VAL A 54 -12.10 -2.83 3.11
N HIS A 55 -13.14 -2.93 3.94
CA HIS A 55 -14.28 -2.02 3.90
C HIS A 55 -13.86 -0.58 4.13
N GLU A 56 -13.00 -0.29 5.11
CA GLU A 56 -12.53 1.08 5.37
C GLU A 56 -11.75 1.68 4.20
N ALA A 57 -11.00 0.85 3.47
CA ALA A 57 -10.29 1.28 2.26
C ALA A 57 -11.26 1.49 1.08
N LEU A 58 -12.19 0.54 0.86
CA LEU A 58 -13.15 0.61 -0.24
C LEU A 58 -14.24 1.66 -0.03
N SER A 59 -14.60 1.99 1.21
CA SER A 59 -15.59 3.05 1.51
C SER A 59 -15.10 4.45 1.15
N LYS A 60 -13.79 4.62 0.90
CA LYS A 60 -13.19 5.88 0.45
C LYS A 60 -13.22 6.00 -1.08
N LEU A 61 -13.63 4.96 -1.80
CA LEU A 61 -13.67 4.89 -3.25
C LEU A 61 -15.11 5.01 -3.76
N SER A 62 -15.26 5.55 -4.97
CA SER A 62 -16.56 5.73 -5.63
C SER A 62 -16.80 4.64 -6.67
N LYS A 63 -18.04 4.55 -7.16
CA LYS A 63 -18.39 3.68 -8.28
C LYS A 63 -17.50 3.95 -9.49
N GLY A 64 -16.98 2.89 -10.09
CA GLY A 64 -16.07 2.93 -11.23
C GLY A 64 -14.59 2.95 -10.83
N ASP A 65 -14.27 3.25 -9.57
CA ASP A 65 -12.89 3.19 -9.11
C ASP A 65 -12.39 1.74 -9.08
N ARG A 66 -11.12 1.58 -9.42
CA ARG A 66 -10.43 0.30 -9.39
C ARG A 66 -9.55 0.22 -8.16
N ALA A 67 -9.46 -0.97 -7.59
CA ALA A 67 -8.57 -1.26 -6.48
C ALA A 67 -7.96 -2.65 -6.64
N VAL A 68 -6.74 -2.80 -6.16
CA VAL A 68 -6.07 -4.10 -6.06
C VAL A 68 -6.14 -4.53 -4.60
N ILE A 69 -6.80 -5.67 -4.36
CA ILE A 69 -6.89 -6.28 -3.05
C ILE A 69 -5.89 -7.42 -2.97
N THR A 70 -5.02 -7.37 -1.96
CA THR A 70 -4.02 -8.41 -1.70
C THR A 70 -4.24 -9.00 -0.32
N LYS A 71 -4.36 -10.32 -0.25
CA LYS A 71 -4.45 -11.05 1.02
C LYS A 71 -3.08 -11.60 1.39
N LEU A 72 -2.35 -10.91 2.26
CA LEU A 72 -1.03 -11.33 2.73
C LEU A 72 -1.19 -12.24 3.94
N VAL A 73 -0.60 -13.44 3.88
CA VAL A 73 -0.57 -14.38 5.01
C VAL A 73 0.88 -14.71 5.32
N ASN A 74 1.32 -14.27 6.51
CA ASN A 74 2.65 -14.53 7.03
C ASN A 74 2.58 -15.53 8.17
N GLN A 75 3.42 -16.56 8.13
CA GLN A 75 3.57 -17.51 9.23
C GLN A 75 4.67 -17.03 10.18
N ARG A 76 4.31 -16.72 11.44
CA ARG A 76 5.27 -16.48 12.52
C ARG A 76 5.24 -17.65 13.49
N GLY A 77 6.19 -18.58 13.33
CA GLY A 77 6.22 -19.82 14.09
C GLY A 77 4.99 -20.68 13.83
N SER A 78 4.19 -20.95 14.86
CA SER A 78 2.95 -21.74 14.75
C SER A 78 1.69 -20.90 14.43
N ARG A 79 1.79 -19.56 14.39
CA ARG A 79 0.63 -18.67 14.18
C ARG A 79 0.65 -18.05 12.77
N TYR A 80 -0.50 -18.06 12.11
CA TYR A 80 -0.73 -17.34 10.85
C TYR A 80 -1.24 -15.93 11.14
N ILE A 81 -0.59 -14.92 10.55
CA ILE A 81 -1.00 -13.53 10.61
C ILE A 81 -1.53 -13.18 9.22
N VAL A 82 -2.83 -12.90 9.13
CA VAL A 82 -3.50 -12.45 7.90
C VAL A 82 -3.54 -10.93 7.92
N LYS A 83 -3.02 -10.29 6.89
CA LYS A 83 -3.08 -8.84 6.68
C LYS A 83 -3.71 -8.57 5.32
N TRP A 84 -4.65 -7.62 5.27
CA TRP A 84 -5.18 -7.14 4.01
C TRP A 84 -4.44 -5.88 3.57
N ASP A 85 -4.07 -5.84 2.29
CA ASP A 85 -3.55 -4.63 1.64
C ASP A 85 -4.51 -4.26 0.51
N VAL A 86 -4.89 -2.99 0.44
CA VAL A 86 -5.82 -2.48 -0.58
C VAL A 86 -5.18 -1.25 -1.20
N GLN A 87 -4.84 -1.36 -2.47
CA GLN A 87 -4.21 -0.28 -3.22
C GLN A 87 -5.20 0.28 -4.24
N PRO A 88 -5.70 1.51 -4.04
CA PRO A 88 -6.57 2.13 -5.03
C PRO A 88 -5.77 2.44 -6.29
N ARG A 89 -6.30 2.03 -7.44
CA ARG A 89 -5.73 2.31 -8.76
C ARG A 89 -6.58 3.42 -9.39
N LYS A 90 -6.13 4.66 -9.25
CA LYS A 90 -6.71 5.76 -10.05
C LYS A 90 -6.40 5.46 -11.51
N GLU A 91 -7.44 5.27 -12.32
CA GLU A 91 -7.31 5.26 -13.77
C GLU A 91 -7.06 6.72 -14.18
N SER A 92 -5.79 7.14 -14.18
CA SER A 92 -5.41 8.27 -15.03
C SER A 92 -5.81 7.87 -16.45
N VAL A 93 -6.68 8.66 -17.07
CA VAL A 93 -7.05 8.49 -18.47
C VAL A 93 -5.80 8.81 -19.29
N GLU A 94 -4.94 7.82 -19.45
CA GLU A 94 -3.74 7.87 -20.29
C GLU A 94 -4.16 7.47 -21.70
N SER A 95 -4.49 8.48 -22.50
CA SER A 95 -4.33 8.40 -23.94
C SER A 95 -2.86 8.13 -24.25
N ASN A 96 -2.61 7.01 -24.94
CA ASN A 96 -1.37 6.56 -25.56
C ASN A 96 -0.32 7.65 -25.86
N LEU A 97 0.93 7.40 -25.50
CA LEU A 97 2.08 7.32 -26.43
C LEU A 97 3.38 6.95 -25.68
N SER A 98 3.93 5.79 -26.07
CA SER A 98 5.36 5.39 -26.12
C SER A 98 6.32 5.76 -24.98
N GLU A 99 6.91 4.70 -24.44
CA GLU A 99 8.28 4.61 -23.93
C GLU A 99 9.22 5.53 -24.72
N GLU A 100 10.01 6.38 -24.03
CA GLU A 100 11.48 6.40 -23.95
C GLU A 100 11.91 7.55 -23.01
N ASP A 101 13.10 7.42 -22.41
CA ASP A 101 13.80 8.39 -21.56
C ASP A 101 13.48 9.87 -21.85
N ASP A 102 13.13 10.66 -20.82
CA ASP A 102 13.91 11.87 -20.55
C ASP A 102 13.68 12.44 -19.14
N LEU A 103 14.77 12.96 -18.60
CA LEU A 103 14.85 13.75 -17.39
C LEU A 103 14.16 15.10 -17.58
N THR A 104 13.80 15.69 -16.45
CA THR A 104 13.37 17.09 -16.26
C THR A 104 11.91 17.43 -16.59
N SER A 105 11.13 17.64 -15.53
CA SER A 105 10.34 18.87 -15.40
C SER A 105 9.99 19.10 -13.94
N ALA A 106 10.40 20.27 -13.48
CA ALA A 106 10.07 20.82 -12.20
C ALA A 106 8.59 21.26 -12.16
N GLU A 107 8.06 21.22 -10.93
CA GLU A 107 7.04 22.11 -10.36
C GLU A 107 5.54 21.77 -10.48
N GLN A 108 4.98 21.62 -9.26
CA GLN A 108 3.64 21.94 -8.76
C GLN A 108 2.54 20.86 -8.83
N SER A 109 2.28 20.19 -7.70
CA SER A 109 1.16 20.54 -6.79
C SER A 109 0.76 19.39 -5.83
N SER A 110 0.38 19.77 -4.60
CA SER A 110 -0.17 18.99 -3.47
C SER A 110 0.80 18.12 -2.63
N ASP A 111 1.01 18.58 -1.40
CA ASP A 111 1.85 18.03 -0.34
C ASP A 111 1.36 16.66 0.16
N GLU A 112 1.96 15.59 -0.32
CA GLU A 112 2.18 14.34 0.42
C GLU A 112 3.48 13.76 -0.16
N PRO A 113 4.60 13.74 0.60
CA PRO A 113 5.84 13.19 0.08
C PRO A 113 5.61 11.72 -0.24
N SER A 114 5.73 11.33 -1.51
CA SER A 114 5.50 9.94 -1.88
C SER A 114 6.44 9.06 -1.03
N LEU A 115 5.95 7.90 -0.60
CA LEU A 115 6.75 7.00 0.25
C LEU A 115 8.11 6.64 -0.40
N LYS A 116 8.18 6.68 -1.74
CA LYS A 116 9.43 6.56 -2.50
C LYS A 116 10.37 7.75 -2.28
N ASP A 117 9.85 8.97 -2.30
CA ASP A 117 10.61 10.19 -2.06
C ASP A 117 11.14 10.25 -0.63
N HIS A 118 10.34 9.83 0.34
CA HIS A 118 10.76 9.76 1.74
C HIS A 118 11.88 8.73 1.97
N LEU A 119 11.72 7.51 1.41
CA LEU A 119 12.77 6.49 1.49
C LEU A 119 14.04 6.94 0.78
N TYR A 120 13.92 7.60 -0.38
CA TYR A 120 15.05 8.15 -1.10
C TYR A 120 15.78 9.23 -0.29
N MET A 121 15.04 10.13 0.36
CA MET A 121 15.61 11.14 1.25
C MET A 121 16.34 10.52 2.45
N ILE A 122 15.74 9.51 3.09
CA ILE A 122 16.39 8.83 4.23
C ILE A 122 17.65 8.09 3.78
N LEU A 123 17.63 7.44 2.60
CA LEU A 123 18.81 6.77 2.06
C LEU A 123 19.94 7.76 1.78
N ARG A 124 19.62 8.88 1.12
CA ARG A 124 20.58 9.93 0.80
C ARG A 124 21.24 10.52 2.04
N SER A 125 20.44 10.85 3.07
CA SER A 125 20.98 11.34 4.35
C SER A 125 21.88 10.32 5.05
N SER A 126 21.52 9.03 5.00
CA SER A 126 22.29 7.95 5.63
C SER A 126 23.65 7.76 4.94
N TYR A 127 23.71 7.94 3.62
CA TYR A 127 24.97 7.94 2.88
C TYR A 127 25.85 9.14 3.20
N GLN A 128 25.26 10.33 3.33
CA GLN A 128 25.98 11.54 3.72
C GLN A 128 26.68 11.34 5.08
N ASP A 129 25.94 10.83 6.07
CA ASP A 129 26.48 10.60 7.41
C ASP A 129 27.52 9.49 7.44
N ALA A 130 27.37 8.45 6.61
CA ALA A 130 28.38 7.40 6.48
C ALA A 130 29.70 7.93 5.92
N LEU A 131 29.65 8.89 4.98
CA LEU A 131 30.85 9.56 4.47
C LEU A 131 31.51 10.44 5.52
N ASP A 132 30.73 11.13 6.34
CA ASP A 132 31.27 11.97 7.40
C ASP A 132 31.90 11.12 8.52
N LEU A 133 31.25 10.02 8.92
CA LEU A 133 31.83 9.02 9.81
C LEU A 133 33.13 8.41 9.26
N GLN A 134 33.20 8.19 7.95
CA GLN A 134 34.42 7.69 7.34
C GLN A 134 35.58 8.68 7.44
N LYS A 135 35.31 9.98 7.28
CA LYS A 135 36.30 11.03 7.46
C LYS A 135 36.77 11.12 8.92
N GLU A 136 35.84 11.03 9.87
CA GLU A 136 36.14 11.06 11.30
C GLU A 136 36.95 9.85 11.77
N LEU A 137 36.68 8.67 11.20
CA LEU A 137 37.32 7.40 11.57
C LEU A 137 38.49 7.02 10.65
N ASN A 138 39.05 7.98 9.90
CA ASN A 138 40.20 7.80 9.01
C ASN A 138 40.08 6.60 8.04
N GLY A 139 38.89 6.35 7.51
CA GLY A 139 38.68 5.27 6.53
C GLY A 139 38.56 3.86 7.11
N MET A 140 38.49 3.69 8.43
CA MET A 140 38.30 2.38 9.06
C MET A 140 36.89 1.80 8.91
N ILE A 141 35.95 2.58 8.38
CA ILE A 141 34.55 2.16 8.23
C ILE A 141 34.21 1.92 6.76
N ASP A 142 33.45 0.86 6.53
CA ASP A 142 32.83 0.55 5.25
C ASP A 142 31.59 1.42 5.06
N ILE A 143 31.64 2.34 4.10
CA ILE A 143 30.60 3.34 3.83
C ILE A 143 29.26 2.66 3.53
N GLU A 144 29.27 1.61 2.70
CA GLU A 144 28.05 0.96 2.24
C GLU A 144 27.34 0.28 3.40
N LYS A 145 28.09 -0.45 4.23
CA LYS A 145 27.54 -1.11 5.43
C LYS A 145 27.05 -0.09 6.45
N ALA A 146 27.79 0.99 6.67
CA ALA A 146 27.38 2.06 7.58
C ALA A 146 26.08 2.74 7.11
N ALA A 147 26.01 3.10 5.83
CA ALA A 147 24.84 3.74 5.22
C ALA A 147 23.60 2.85 5.28
N ILE A 148 23.72 1.56 4.93
CA ILE A 148 22.61 0.60 5.00
C ILE A 148 22.14 0.42 6.46
N THR A 149 23.07 0.35 7.41
CA THR A 149 22.73 0.19 8.83
C THR A 149 21.97 1.41 9.36
N LEU A 150 22.44 2.62 9.05
CA LEU A 150 21.78 3.88 9.40
C LEU A 150 20.40 4.01 8.73
N PHE A 151 20.30 3.61 7.46
CA PHE A 151 19.03 3.62 6.71
C PHE A 151 17.99 2.71 7.35
N ILE A 152 18.36 1.48 7.72
CA ILE A 152 17.46 0.53 8.40
C ILE A 152 17.03 1.07 9.76
N ALA A 153 17.96 1.65 10.53
CA ALA A 153 17.65 2.24 11.83
C ALA A 153 16.64 3.39 11.70
N ARG A 154 16.83 4.29 10.72
CA ARG A 154 15.98 5.47 10.50
C ARG A 154 14.62 5.14 9.88
N SER A 155 14.59 4.23 8.92
CA SER A 155 13.34 3.81 8.26
C SER A 155 12.40 3.09 9.23
N LYS A 156 12.92 2.27 10.16
CA LYS A 156 12.11 1.60 11.20
C LYS A 156 11.52 2.55 12.23
N VAL A 157 12.27 3.58 12.65
CA VAL A 157 11.78 4.59 13.61
C VAL A 157 10.66 5.41 12.97
N ASN A 158 10.82 5.84 11.72
CA ASN A 158 9.84 6.69 11.04
C ASN A 158 8.48 6.00 10.78
N ILE A 159 8.47 4.68 10.53
CA ILE A 159 7.23 3.89 10.36
C ILE A 159 6.50 3.69 11.71
N SER A 160 7.23 3.69 12.82
CA SER A 160 6.64 3.54 14.16
C SER A 160 6.00 4.83 14.69
N SER A 161 6.56 5.99 14.35
CA SER A 161 6.03 7.30 14.77
C SER A 161 4.69 7.67 14.13
N THR A 162 4.39 7.18 12.92
CA THR A 162 3.08 7.39 12.28
C THR A 162 1.96 6.56 12.94
N ASN A 163 2.30 5.52 13.71
CA ASN A 163 1.34 4.69 14.45
C ASN A 163 1.25 5.06 15.94
N GLY A 164 1.91 6.13 16.37
CA GLY A 164 2.19 6.39 17.79
C GLY A 164 1.68 7.71 18.35
N ASN A 165 0.75 8.42 17.69
CA ASN A 165 0.27 9.72 18.19
C ASN A 165 -1.25 9.78 18.32
N ASN A 166 -1.80 9.07 19.32
CA ASN A 166 -2.97 9.55 20.07
C ASN A 166 -3.15 8.79 21.40
N ILE A 167 -2.38 9.16 22.44
CA ILE A 167 -2.79 9.07 23.85
C ILE A 167 -1.75 9.79 24.71
N TYR A 168 -1.94 11.09 24.92
CA TYR A 168 -2.22 11.76 26.20
C TYR A 168 -2.24 13.28 25.99
#